data_AF-A0A9Q1LJ28-F1
#
_entry.id   AF-A0A9Q1LJ28-F1
#
_cell.length_a   1.000
_cell.length_b   1.000
_cell.length_c   1.000
_cell.angle_alpha   90.00
_cell.angle_beta   90.00
_cell.angle_gamma   90.00
#
_symmetry.space_group_name_H-M   'P 1'
#
loop_
_entity.id
_entity.type
_entity.pdbx_description
1 polymer ?
#
loop_
_entity_poly.entity_id
_entity_poly.type
_entity_poly.pdbx_seq_one_letter_code
_entity_poly.pdbx_strand_id
1 'polypeptide(L)'
;MKGASAEREPLILQWNVLANDKYAHLNNLDKAAENLKLFKADLLDPDSLAAAIKGCNGVFHVASPVPSGSVPNPEVELVEPAVKGTLNVLKACSEANIKRVVFVSSVAAAALDPNWPKGQVKDETCWSDSEYCNATNNWYCFSKTMAEKEAWSYAKQSGLDMVTVLLTLVIGPMLQKTTNSSSLVLIKLLKGTKKL
;
A
#
# COMPACT_ATOMS: atom_id res chain seq x y z
N MET A 1 -16.75 39.44 10.80
CA MET A 1 -17.76 38.64 10.06
C MET A 1 -17.07 37.42 9.47
N LYS A 2 -17.66 36.24 9.76
CA LYS A 2 -17.43 34.88 9.24
C LYS A 2 -16.66 34.84 7.90
N GLY A 3 -15.61 34.03 7.72
CA GLY A 3 -15.51 32.62 8.08
C GLY A 3 -15.61 31.80 6.79
N ALA A 4 -14.46 31.40 6.23
CA ALA A 4 -14.38 30.34 5.23
C ALA A 4 -13.57 29.21 5.86
N SER A 5 -14.28 28.21 6.33
CA SER A 5 -13.74 26.94 6.81
C SER A 5 -13.08 26.22 5.64
N ALA A 6 -11.75 26.14 5.66
CA ALA A 6 -11.07 25.08 4.93
C ALA A 6 -11.56 23.76 5.53
N GLU A 7 -12.30 22.99 4.75
CA GLU A 7 -12.62 21.60 5.07
C GLU A 7 -11.28 20.85 5.15
N ARG A 8 -10.92 20.41 6.35
CA ARG A 8 -9.63 19.80 6.68
C ARG A 8 -9.81 18.29 6.69
N GLU A 9 -9.20 17.62 5.73
CA GLU A 9 -9.27 16.17 5.60
C GLU A 9 -8.27 15.49 6.57
N PRO A 10 -8.72 14.56 7.43
CA PRO A 10 -7.81 13.80 8.27
C PRO A 10 -7.02 12.80 7.42
N LEU A 11 -5.69 12.83 7.53
CA LEU A 11 -4.83 11.77 7.04
C LEU A 11 -5.02 10.54 7.93
N ILE A 12 -5.71 9.50 7.42
CA ILE A 12 -5.72 8.19 8.09
C ILE A 12 -4.45 7.44 7.70
N LEU A 13 -3.52 7.36 8.63
CA LEU A 13 -2.47 6.34 8.58
C LEU A 13 -2.99 5.13 9.36
N GLN A 14 -3.29 4.05 8.63
CA GLN A 14 -3.64 2.77 9.22
C GLN A 14 -2.43 2.17 9.97
N TRP A 15 -2.70 1.15 10.79
CA TRP A 15 -1.80 0.33 11.63
C TRP A 15 -1.79 0.66 13.14
N ASN A 16 -2.49 -0.21 13.90
CA ASN A 16 -2.34 -0.59 15.31
C ASN A 16 -2.21 0.52 16.39
N VAL A 17 -3.20 0.59 17.30
CA VAL A 17 -3.24 1.52 18.45
C VAL A 17 -2.80 0.85 19.75
N LEU A 18 -2.24 1.71 20.61
CA LEU A 18 -2.00 1.64 22.06
C LEU A 18 -0.50 1.66 22.37
N ALA A 19 -0.02 2.85 22.77
CA ALA A 19 1.24 3.12 23.48
C ALA A 19 2.39 2.13 23.19
N ASN A 20 2.84 2.09 21.94
CA ASN A 20 3.90 1.17 21.53
C ASN A 20 5.01 1.96 20.84
N ASP A 21 6.27 1.68 21.20
CA ASP A 21 7.48 2.29 20.65
C ASP A 21 7.49 2.31 19.10
N LYS A 22 6.80 1.34 18.50
CA LYS A 22 6.64 1.17 17.05
C LYS A 22 6.08 2.42 16.35
N TYR A 23 5.11 3.11 16.95
CA TYR A 23 4.41 4.26 16.33
C TYR A 23 4.73 5.60 16.99
N ALA A 24 5.62 5.61 17.98
CA ALA A 24 5.97 6.82 18.73
C ALA A 24 6.44 7.95 17.80
N HIS A 25 7.10 7.62 16.70
CA HIS A 25 7.55 8.59 15.68
C HIS A 25 6.41 9.37 15.02
N LEU A 26 5.20 8.81 14.92
CA LEU A 26 4.03 9.49 14.34
C LEU A 26 3.51 10.61 15.25
N ASN A 27 3.58 10.41 16.57
CA ASN A 27 3.16 11.43 17.54
C ASN A 27 4.12 12.63 17.61
N ASN A 28 5.34 12.47 17.09
CA ASN A 28 6.35 13.52 17.02
C ASN A 28 6.24 14.35 15.72
N LEU A 29 5.29 14.05 14.84
CA LEU A 29 5.05 14.86 13.65
C LEU A 29 4.39 16.19 14.02
N ASP A 30 4.69 17.22 13.23
CA ASP A 30 4.09 18.54 13.40
C ASP A 30 2.56 18.45 13.43
N LYS A 31 1.96 18.97 14.50
CA LYS A 31 0.50 18.99 14.73
C LYS A 31 -0.17 17.61 14.82
N ALA A 32 0.58 16.54 15.12
CA ALA A 32 0.00 15.22 15.31
C ALA A 32 -1.09 15.20 16.38
N ALA A 33 -0.88 15.87 17.52
CA ALA A 33 -1.87 15.94 18.60
C ALA A 33 -3.23 16.55 18.17
N GLU A 34 -3.23 17.39 17.15
CA GLU A 34 -4.45 18.05 16.63
C GLU A 34 -5.08 17.27 15.48
N ASN A 35 -4.27 16.70 14.59
CA ASN A 35 -4.71 16.22 13.28
C ASN A 35 -4.51 14.71 13.05
N LEU A 36 -3.82 14.00 13.95
CA LEU A 36 -3.60 12.57 13.85
C LEU A 36 -4.55 11.81 14.79
N LYS A 37 -5.31 10.89 14.22
CA LYS A 37 -6.05 9.89 14.98
C LYS A 37 -5.56 8.52 14.55
N LEU A 38 -5.06 7.75 15.51
CA LEU A 38 -4.64 6.38 15.26
C LEU A 38 -5.82 5.44 15.54
N PHE A 39 -6.02 4.49 14.64
CA PHE A 39 -7.04 3.44 14.76
C PHE A 39 -6.39 2.06 14.71
N LYS A 40 -6.87 1.14 15.54
CA LYS A 40 -6.48 -0.26 15.43
C LYS A 40 -7.29 -0.85 14.30
N ALA A 41 -6.61 -1.26 13.24
CA ALA A 41 -7.22 -1.91 12.09
C ALA A 41 -6.29 -2.98 11.52
N ASP A 42 -6.90 -4.02 10.97
CA ASP A 42 -6.24 -5.10 10.25
C ASP A 42 -6.87 -5.22 8.86
N LEU A 43 -6.05 -5.42 7.82
CA LEU A 43 -6.52 -5.54 6.44
C LEU A 43 -7.50 -6.71 6.25
N LEU A 44 -7.39 -7.74 7.08
CA LEU A 44 -8.25 -8.93 7.04
C LEU A 44 -9.45 -8.84 7.99
N ASP A 45 -9.62 -7.72 8.69
CA ASP A 45 -10.76 -7.44 9.59
C ASP A 45 -11.59 -6.26 9.03
N PRO A 46 -12.67 -6.55 8.27
CA PRO A 46 -13.52 -5.53 7.65
C PRO A 46 -14.14 -4.53 8.65
N ASP A 47 -14.53 -4.99 9.85
CA ASP A 47 -15.18 -4.13 10.84
C ASP A 47 -14.20 -3.08 11.37
N SER A 48 -12.95 -3.50 11.58
CA SER A 48 -11.88 -2.59 12.00
C SER A 48 -11.58 -1.51 10.95
N LEU A 49 -11.64 -1.88 9.66
CA LEU A 49 -11.45 -0.96 8.54
C LEU A 49 -12.61 0.01 8.40
N ALA A 50 -13.85 -0.50 8.49
CA ALA A 50 -15.06 0.33 8.46
C ALA A 50 -15.04 1.37 9.59
N ALA A 51 -14.66 0.97 10.80
CA ALA A 51 -14.52 1.87 11.93
C ALA A 51 -13.44 2.95 11.70
N ALA A 52 -12.30 2.58 11.08
CA ALA A 52 -11.22 3.52 10.79
C ALA A 52 -11.56 4.50 9.66
N ILE A 53 -12.31 4.06 8.64
CA ILE A 53 -12.63 4.84 7.42
C ILE A 53 -13.85 5.76 7.62
N LYS A 54 -14.71 5.45 8.60
CA LYS A 54 -15.95 6.20 8.85
C LYS A 54 -15.71 7.71 9.03
N GLY A 55 -16.39 8.49 8.19
CA GLY A 55 -16.38 9.96 8.26
C GLY A 55 -15.25 10.62 7.46
N CYS A 56 -14.46 9.86 6.70
CA CYS A 56 -13.44 10.41 5.82
C CYS A 56 -13.99 10.83 4.46
N ASN A 57 -13.24 11.71 3.79
CA ASN A 57 -13.54 12.17 2.44
C ASN A 57 -12.71 11.44 1.39
N GLY A 58 -11.48 11.08 1.72
CA GLY A 58 -10.56 10.31 0.88
C GLY A 58 -9.84 9.25 1.70
N VAL A 59 -9.31 8.23 1.01
CA VAL A 59 -8.52 7.16 1.64
C VAL A 59 -7.24 6.93 0.86
N PHE A 60 -6.10 6.89 1.56
CA PHE A 60 -4.83 6.43 1.00
C PHE A 60 -4.60 4.99 1.43
N HIS A 61 -4.80 4.04 0.51
CA HIS A 61 -4.50 2.64 0.76
C HIS A 61 -3.03 2.36 0.48
N VAL A 62 -2.22 2.49 1.53
CA VAL A 62 -0.75 2.27 1.50
C VAL A 62 -0.37 0.89 2.07
N ALA A 63 -1.27 0.30 2.85
CA ALA A 63 -1.04 -0.90 3.62
C ALA A 63 -0.89 -2.13 2.71
N SER A 64 0.26 -2.78 2.74
CA SER A 64 0.54 -4.00 1.97
C SER A 64 1.73 -4.71 2.61
N PRO A 65 1.74 -6.05 2.68
CA PRO A 65 2.94 -6.77 3.07
C PRO A 65 4.08 -6.51 2.06
N VAL A 66 5.30 -6.35 2.57
CA VAL A 66 6.51 -6.19 1.78
C VAL A 66 7.57 -7.11 2.38
N PRO A 67 7.97 -8.20 1.69
CA PRO A 67 8.92 -9.15 2.25
C PRO A 67 10.30 -8.51 2.40
N SER A 68 11.03 -8.88 3.45
CA SER A 68 12.44 -8.49 3.69
C SER A 68 13.40 -9.68 3.54
N GLY A 69 12.89 -10.84 3.15
CA GLY A 69 13.60 -12.12 3.02
C GLY A 69 12.70 -13.19 2.41
N SER A 70 13.05 -14.47 2.62
CA SER A 70 12.24 -15.60 2.16
C SER A 70 10.88 -15.60 2.84
N VAL A 71 9.83 -15.85 2.06
CA VAL A 71 8.45 -16.01 2.56
C VAL A 71 8.10 -17.50 2.47
N PRO A 72 7.98 -18.23 3.60
CA PRO A 72 7.71 -19.67 3.60
C PRO A 72 6.36 -20.01 2.98
N ASN A 73 5.33 -19.20 3.23
CA ASN A 73 4.00 -19.37 2.65
C ASN A 73 3.52 -18.08 1.95
N PRO A 74 3.99 -17.82 0.71
CA PRO A 74 3.70 -16.59 0.00
C PRO A 74 2.21 -16.32 -0.23
N GLU A 75 1.42 -17.38 -0.43
CA GLU A 75 -0.03 -17.24 -0.63
C GLU A 75 -0.70 -16.62 0.61
N VAL A 76 -0.40 -17.14 1.80
CA VAL A 76 -1.01 -16.69 3.06
C VAL A 76 -0.38 -15.41 3.59
N GLU A 77 0.95 -15.27 3.48
CA GLU A 77 1.70 -14.18 4.11
C GLU A 77 1.80 -12.92 3.23
N LEU A 78 1.60 -13.05 1.92
CA LEU A 78 1.82 -11.96 0.97
C LEU A 78 0.66 -11.75 -0.01
N VAL A 79 0.18 -12.80 -0.69
CA VAL A 79 -0.84 -12.68 -1.74
C VAL A 79 -2.22 -12.38 -1.15
N GLU A 80 -2.73 -13.25 -0.26
CA GLU A 80 -4.03 -13.08 0.38
C GLU A 80 -4.16 -11.71 1.07
N PRO A 81 -3.27 -11.30 2.01
CA PRO A 81 -3.37 -10.01 2.66
C PRO A 81 -3.25 -8.82 1.69
N ALA A 82 -2.52 -8.94 0.59
CA ALA A 82 -2.47 -7.87 -0.42
C ALA A 82 -3.79 -7.78 -1.21
N VAL A 83 -4.32 -8.90 -1.69
CA VAL A 83 -5.51 -8.92 -2.57
C VAL A 83 -6.79 -8.73 -1.76
N LYS A 84 -7.03 -9.61 -0.78
CA LYS A 84 -8.24 -9.57 0.08
C LYS A 84 -8.26 -8.32 0.95
N GLY A 85 -7.10 -7.92 1.46
CA GLY A 85 -6.96 -6.67 2.21
C GLY A 85 -7.35 -5.44 1.39
N THR A 86 -6.89 -5.38 0.14
CA THR A 86 -7.28 -4.32 -0.79
C THR A 86 -8.78 -4.33 -1.05
N LEU A 87 -9.36 -5.48 -1.34
CA LEU A 87 -10.81 -5.59 -1.55
C LEU A 87 -11.62 -5.14 -0.32
N ASN A 88 -11.18 -5.51 0.89
CA ASN A 88 -11.83 -5.10 2.14
C ASN A 88 -11.79 -3.58 2.33
N VAL A 89 -10.63 -2.94 2.08
CA VAL A 89 -10.50 -1.48 2.16
C VAL A 89 -11.44 -0.80 1.16
N LEU A 90 -11.49 -1.27 -0.08
CA LEU A 90 -12.34 -0.65 -1.11
C LEU A 90 -13.84 -0.83 -0.82
N LYS A 91 -14.24 -1.99 -0.28
CA LYS A 91 -15.61 -2.23 0.19
C LYS A 91 -15.99 -1.26 1.31
N ALA A 92 -15.14 -1.12 2.32
CA ALA A 92 -15.36 -0.16 3.40
C ALA A 92 -15.41 1.30 2.88
N CYS A 93 -14.63 1.63 1.85
CA CYS A 93 -14.68 2.95 1.21
C CYS A 93 -16.02 3.20 0.50
N SER A 94 -16.54 2.22 -0.24
CA SER A 94 -17.85 2.33 -0.90
C SER A 94 -18.98 2.50 0.12
N GLU A 95 -18.97 1.70 1.19
CA GLU A 95 -19.96 1.79 2.28
C GLU A 95 -19.92 3.15 3.00
N ALA A 96 -18.73 3.72 3.16
CA ALA A 96 -18.53 5.03 3.75
C ALA A 96 -18.74 6.21 2.78
N ASN A 97 -19.09 5.95 1.51
CA ASN A 97 -19.22 6.96 0.46
C ASN A 97 -17.97 7.85 0.31
N ILE A 98 -16.79 7.23 0.32
CA ILE A 98 -15.52 7.93 0.10
C ILE A 98 -15.50 8.55 -1.30
N LYS A 99 -15.04 9.80 -1.38
CA LYS A 99 -15.01 10.57 -2.65
C LYS A 99 -13.92 10.09 -3.59
N ARG A 100 -12.75 9.69 -3.06
CA ARG A 100 -11.64 9.15 -3.84
C ARG A 100 -10.74 8.25 -3.01
N VAL A 101 -10.30 7.14 -3.60
CA VAL A 101 -9.25 6.29 -3.06
C VAL A 101 -7.94 6.47 -3.85
N VAL A 102 -6.84 6.66 -3.14
CA VAL A 102 -5.49 6.60 -3.70
C VAL A 102 -4.88 5.26 -3.30
N PHE A 103 -4.73 4.35 -4.27
CA PHE A 103 -4.11 3.06 -4.05
C PHE A 103 -2.61 3.12 -4.36
N VAL A 104 -1.77 2.81 -3.37
CA VAL A 104 -0.32 2.79 -3.56
C VAL A 104 0.12 1.41 -4.06
N SER A 105 0.30 1.35 -5.38
CA SER A 105 0.86 0.19 -6.06
C SER A 105 2.40 0.29 -6.11
N SER A 106 3.01 -0.47 -7.01
CA SER A 106 4.45 -0.51 -7.21
C SER A 106 4.77 -0.73 -8.68
N VAL A 107 5.94 -0.29 -9.11
CA VAL A 107 6.54 -0.69 -10.39
C VAL A 107 6.59 -2.21 -10.58
N ALA A 108 6.57 -3.00 -9.48
CA ALA A 108 6.46 -4.45 -9.51
C ALA A 108 5.17 -4.96 -10.20
N ALA A 109 4.11 -4.15 -10.28
CA ALA A 109 2.88 -4.46 -11.00
C ALA A 109 2.95 -4.16 -12.51
N ALA A 110 4.00 -3.49 -13.00
CA ALA A 110 4.14 -3.07 -14.40
C ALA A 110 5.45 -3.51 -15.10
N ALA A 111 6.49 -3.86 -14.34
CA ALA A 111 7.82 -4.08 -14.88
C ALA A 111 8.12 -5.50 -15.36
N LEU A 112 7.48 -6.53 -14.78
CA LEU A 112 7.89 -7.92 -14.98
C LEU A 112 7.06 -8.60 -16.06
N ASP A 113 7.45 -8.38 -17.31
CA ASP A 113 6.86 -9.04 -18.49
C ASP A 113 7.99 -9.63 -19.35
N PRO A 114 8.10 -10.97 -19.45
CA PRO A 114 9.18 -11.63 -20.22
C PRO A 114 9.07 -11.38 -21.73
N ASN A 115 7.90 -11.00 -22.23
CA ASN A 115 7.64 -10.75 -23.64
C ASN A 115 7.79 -9.28 -24.03
N TRP A 116 8.16 -8.41 -23.08
CA TRP A 116 8.30 -6.98 -23.34
C TRP A 116 9.45 -6.70 -24.33
N PRO A 117 9.22 -5.94 -25.42
CA PRO A 117 10.25 -5.65 -26.39
C PRO A 117 11.47 -4.93 -25.80
N LYS A 118 12.67 -5.38 -26.17
CA LYS A 118 13.92 -4.76 -25.72
C LYS A 118 14.00 -3.32 -26.22
N GLY A 119 14.36 -2.40 -25.31
CA GLY A 119 14.51 -0.98 -25.62
C GLY A 119 13.19 -0.20 -25.67
N GLN A 120 12.04 -0.85 -25.52
CA GLN A 120 10.75 -0.16 -25.43
C GLN A 120 10.57 0.44 -24.03
N VAL A 121 10.27 1.74 -23.98
CA VAL A 121 9.97 2.47 -22.74
C VAL A 121 8.66 1.93 -22.15
N LYS A 122 8.66 1.72 -20.83
CA LYS A 122 7.45 1.36 -20.08
C LYS A 122 6.73 2.63 -19.62
N ASP A 123 5.41 2.60 -19.72
CA ASP A 123 4.48 3.63 -19.25
C ASP A 123 3.34 2.99 -18.43
N GLU A 124 2.32 3.77 -18.07
CA GLU A 124 1.19 3.34 -17.26
C GLU A 124 0.26 2.33 -17.96
N THR A 125 0.47 2.03 -19.24
CA THR A 125 -0.27 0.98 -19.95
C THR A 125 0.32 -0.41 -19.71
N CYS A 126 1.53 -0.47 -19.13
CA CYS A 126 2.26 -1.70 -18.89
C CYS A 126 1.74 -2.45 -17.67
N TRP A 127 1.70 -3.78 -17.78
CA TRP A 127 1.40 -4.69 -16.68
C TRP A 127 2.49 -5.76 -16.58
N SER A 128 2.79 -6.19 -15.37
CA SER A 128 3.55 -7.41 -15.13
C SER A 128 2.69 -8.62 -15.52
N ASP A 129 3.33 -9.62 -16.10
CA ASP A 129 2.72 -10.90 -16.43
C ASP A 129 2.55 -11.71 -15.14
N SER A 130 1.30 -11.84 -14.68
CA SER A 130 0.96 -12.55 -13.45
C SER A 130 1.27 -14.04 -13.52
N GLU A 131 1.13 -14.67 -14.68
CA GLU A 131 1.44 -16.10 -14.85
C GLU A 131 2.95 -16.32 -14.73
N TYR A 132 3.74 -15.48 -15.39
CA TYR A 132 5.19 -15.48 -15.27
C TYR A 132 5.64 -15.20 -13.84
N CYS A 133 5.06 -14.18 -13.17
CA CYS A 133 5.39 -13.87 -11.79
C CYS A 133 5.17 -15.08 -10.86
N ASN A 134 4.05 -15.77 -11.01
CA ASN A 134 3.72 -16.96 -10.24
C ASN A 134 4.67 -18.13 -10.55
N ALA A 135 4.85 -18.46 -11.84
CA ALA A 135 5.68 -19.58 -12.29
C ALA A 135 7.16 -19.44 -11.89
N THR A 136 7.64 -18.20 -11.73
CA THR A 136 9.03 -17.89 -11.34
C THR A 136 9.20 -17.56 -9.86
N ASN A 137 8.16 -17.74 -9.04
CA ASN A 137 8.17 -17.42 -7.60
C ASN A 137 8.48 -15.95 -7.29
N ASN A 138 8.17 -15.02 -8.21
CA ASN A 138 8.27 -13.58 -8.00
C ASN A 138 7.06 -13.06 -7.20
N TRP A 139 6.89 -13.58 -5.98
CA TRP A 139 5.66 -13.43 -5.19
C TRP A 139 5.27 -11.99 -4.86
N TYR A 140 6.25 -11.08 -4.71
CA TYR A 140 5.94 -9.65 -4.51
C TYR A 140 5.39 -8.98 -5.77
N CYS A 141 5.97 -9.29 -6.94
CA CYS A 141 5.46 -8.83 -8.22
C CYS A 141 4.07 -9.40 -8.47
N PHE A 142 3.88 -10.71 -8.20
CA PHE A 142 2.59 -11.36 -8.30
C PHE A 142 1.55 -10.71 -7.39
N SER A 143 1.84 -10.54 -6.09
CA SER A 143 0.87 -9.99 -5.13
C SER A 143 0.49 -8.54 -5.45
N LYS A 144 1.45 -7.68 -5.84
CA LYS A 144 1.17 -6.31 -6.26
C LYS A 144 0.35 -6.25 -7.55
N THR A 145 0.68 -7.09 -8.54
CA THR A 145 -0.07 -7.18 -9.79
C THR A 145 -1.51 -7.61 -9.54
N MET A 146 -1.71 -8.66 -8.73
CA MET A 146 -3.06 -9.19 -8.44
C MET A 146 -3.87 -8.22 -7.60
N ALA A 147 -3.27 -7.58 -6.60
CA ALA A 147 -3.96 -6.59 -5.77
C ALA A 147 -4.40 -5.37 -6.58
N GLU A 148 -3.57 -4.86 -7.50
CA GLU A 148 -3.94 -3.74 -8.35
C GLU A 148 -5.03 -4.11 -9.38
N LYS A 149 -4.94 -5.30 -9.99
CA LYS A 149 -5.99 -5.82 -10.88
C LYS A 149 -7.33 -5.95 -10.16
N GLU A 150 -7.32 -6.49 -8.94
CA GLU A 150 -8.52 -6.62 -8.09
C GLU A 150 -9.08 -5.24 -7.73
N ALA A 151 -8.21 -4.29 -7.38
CA ALA A 151 -8.60 -2.92 -7.06
C ALA A 151 -9.34 -2.24 -8.21
N TRP A 152 -8.76 -2.31 -9.43
CA TRP A 152 -9.39 -1.73 -10.63
C TRP A 152 -10.68 -2.44 -11.01
N SER A 153 -10.71 -3.78 -10.90
CA SER A 153 -11.92 -4.56 -11.15
C SER A 153 -13.07 -4.13 -10.23
N TYR A 154 -12.80 -4.02 -8.93
CA TYR A 154 -13.80 -3.59 -7.96
C TYR A 154 -14.22 -2.13 -8.18
N ALA A 155 -13.26 -1.21 -8.37
CA ALA A 155 -13.55 0.21 -8.59
C ALA A 155 -14.47 0.42 -9.80
N LYS A 156 -14.19 -0.28 -10.92
CA LYS A 156 -15.01 -0.23 -12.13
C LYS A 156 -16.42 -0.78 -11.91
N GLN A 157 -16.57 -1.85 -11.12
CA GLN A 157 -17.88 -2.46 -10.85
C GLN A 157 -18.73 -1.64 -9.88
N SER A 158 -18.11 -1.04 -8.87
CA SER A 158 -18.79 -0.27 -7.82
C SER A 158 -19.01 1.20 -8.19
N GLY A 159 -18.26 1.73 -9.17
CA GLY A 159 -18.23 3.16 -9.49
C GLY A 159 -17.38 3.98 -8.51
N LEU A 160 -16.57 3.35 -7.67
CA LEU A 160 -15.67 4.02 -6.73
C LEU A 160 -14.56 4.75 -7.50
N ASP A 161 -14.44 6.08 -7.28
CA ASP A 161 -13.36 6.88 -7.86
C ASP A 161 -12.03 6.48 -7.22
N MET A 162 -11.13 5.90 -8.03
CA MET A 162 -9.84 5.40 -7.59
C MET A 162 -8.74 5.84 -8.55
N VAL A 163 -7.60 6.20 -7.99
CA VAL A 163 -6.34 6.41 -8.71
C VAL A 163 -5.25 5.53 -8.12
N THR A 164 -4.32 5.08 -8.96
CA THR A 164 -3.15 4.31 -8.51
C THR A 164 -1.87 5.13 -8.62
N VAL A 165 -0.93 4.90 -7.69
CA VAL A 165 0.41 5.49 -7.73
C VAL A 165 1.42 4.33 -7.72
N LEU A 166 2.19 4.19 -8.79
CA LEU A 166 3.21 3.15 -8.91
C LEU A 166 4.56 3.68 -8.45
N LEU A 167 4.96 3.31 -7.23
CA LEU A 167 6.25 3.69 -6.69
C LEU A 167 7.35 2.70 -7.14
N THR A 168 8.52 3.25 -7.45
CA THR A 168 9.76 2.48 -7.66
C THR A 168 10.45 2.25 -6.30
N LEU A 169 11.76 1.97 -6.31
CA LEU A 169 12.51 1.83 -5.07
C LEU A 169 12.54 3.17 -4.30
N VAL A 170 11.79 3.24 -3.20
CA VAL A 170 11.72 4.43 -2.34
C VAL A 170 12.91 4.45 -1.39
N ILE A 171 13.71 5.51 -1.46
CA ILE A 171 14.88 5.74 -0.60
C ILE A 171 14.82 7.14 0.00
N GLY A 172 15.40 7.30 1.20
CA GLY A 172 15.45 8.60 1.89
C GLY A 172 15.56 8.45 3.41
N PRO A 173 15.56 9.58 4.15
CA PRO A 173 15.51 9.58 5.60
C PRO A 173 14.31 8.77 6.13
N MET A 174 14.54 7.91 7.12
CA MET A 174 13.49 7.09 7.74
C MET A 174 13.01 7.75 9.03
N LEU A 175 11.70 7.89 9.19
CA LEU A 175 11.08 8.37 10.43
C LEU A 175 10.95 7.25 11.46
N GLN A 176 10.74 6.03 10.99
CA GLN A 176 10.64 4.84 11.83
C GLN A 176 12.02 4.32 12.26
N LYS A 177 12.09 3.71 13.45
CA LYS A 177 13.34 3.17 14.03
C LYS A 177 13.88 1.93 13.27
N THR A 178 13.01 1.17 12.63
CA THR A 178 13.35 -0.10 11.96
C THR A 178 13.59 0.09 10.47
N THR A 179 14.64 -0.52 9.95
CA THR A 179 14.93 -0.52 8.51
C THR A 179 13.79 -1.19 7.72
N ASN A 180 13.28 -0.50 6.70
CA ASN A 180 12.30 -1.08 5.77
C ASN A 180 13.00 -1.91 4.65
N SER A 181 12.23 -2.69 3.90
CA SER A 181 12.76 -3.55 2.84
C SER A 181 13.53 -2.78 1.76
N SER A 182 13.08 -1.58 1.38
CA SER A 182 13.75 -0.76 0.36
C SER A 182 15.14 -0.29 0.81
N SER A 183 15.26 0.23 2.04
CA SER A 183 16.55 0.63 2.62
C SER A 183 17.47 -0.55 2.89
N LEU A 184 16.93 -1.76 3.13
CA LEU A 184 17.74 -2.97 3.25
C LEU A 184 18.49 -3.31 1.95
N VAL A 185 17.95 -2.99 0.78
CA VAL A 185 18.65 -3.15 -0.51
C VAL A 185 19.95 -2.33 -0.50
N LEU A 186 19.88 -1.07 -0.12
CA LEU A 186 21.04 -0.19 -0.04
C LEU A 186 22.06 -0.70 0.99
N ILE A 187 21.61 -1.14 2.17
CA ILE A 187 22.49 -1.68 3.21
C ILE A 187 23.21 -2.96 2.73
N LYS A 188 22.50 -3.87 2.04
CA LYS A 188 23.10 -5.08 1.46
C LYS A 188 24.18 -4.75 0.44
N LEU A 189 23.92 -3.77 -0.44
CA LEU A 189 24.88 -3.29 -1.43
C LEU A 189 26.14 -2.72 -0.74
N LEU A 190 25.97 -1.84 0.25
CA LEU A 190 27.10 -1.23 0.98
C LEU A 190 27.91 -2.25 1.77
N LYS A 191 27.28 -3.32 2.27
CA LYS A 191 27.95 -4.41 2.99
C LYS A 191 28.54 -5.48 2.05
N GLY A 192 28.43 -5.32 0.73
CA GLY A 192 28.91 -6.30 -0.25
C GLY A 192 28.21 -7.65 -0.17
N THR A 193 26.97 -7.70 0.32
CA THR A 193 26.22 -8.95 0.48
C THR A 193 25.67 -9.39 -0.88
N LYS A 194 26.08 -10.57 -1.37
CA LYS A 194 25.81 -11.04 -2.75
C LYS A 194 24.37 -11.50 -3.04
N LYS A 195 23.47 -11.50 -2.06
CA LYS A 195 22.06 -11.90 -2.23
C LYS A 195 21.14 -10.71 -1.94
N LEU A 196 20.56 -10.16 -2.99
CA LEU A 196 19.40 -9.27 -2.90
C LEU A 196 18.17 -10.08 -2.52
#